data_AF-A0A6J4UTN7-F1
#
_entry.id   AF-A0A6J4UTN7-F1
#
_cell.length_a   1.000
_cell.length_b   1.000
_cell.length_c   1.000
_cell.angle_alpha   90.00
_cell.angle_beta   90.00
_cell.angle_gamma   90.00
#
_symmetry.space_group_name_H-M   'P 1'
#
loop_
_entity.id
_entity.type
_entity.pdbx_description
1 polymer ?
#
loop_
_entity_poly.entity_id
_entity_poly.type
_entity_poly.pdbx_seq_one_letter_code
_entity_poly.pdbx_strand_id
1 'polypeptide(L)'
;MAFSWNRVLLDQLDFAWDHQFMPRMAGLTDDEYLWEPVAGCWSVRPTDGGRYAMDAPIGRIERSAAPFTTIAWRLAHMADVFGSRASNHFHDGAFSAADTDSPATAGAALAMVERDYRRWRGGVEALGE
;
A
#
# COMPACT_ATOMS: atom_id res chain seq x y z
N MET A 1 -30.05 -2.32 -21.56
CA MET A 1 -29.55 -2.46 -20.17
C MET A 1 -28.35 -1.55 -20.05
N ALA A 2 -28.36 -0.59 -19.12
CA ALA A 2 -27.18 0.20 -18.85
C ALA A 2 -26.20 -0.67 -18.04
N PHE A 3 -24.95 -0.70 -18.46
CA PHE A 3 -23.89 -1.41 -17.75
C PHE A 3 -23.50 -0.60 -16.53
N SER A 4 -23.50 -1.22 -15.35
CA SER A 4 -23.08 -0.56 -14.12
C SER A 4 -21.56 -0.61 -14.02
N TRP A 5 -20.91 0.44 -14.52
CA TRP A 5 -19.45 0.51 -14.60
C TRP A 5 -18.82 0.54 -13.21
N ASN A 6 -19.42 1.28 -12.27
CA ASN A 6 -18.89 1.38 -10.92
C ASN A 6 -18.91 0.00 -10.24
N ARG A 7 -20.05 -0.71 -10.29
CA ARG A 7 -20.15 -2.07 -9.77
C ARG A 7 -19.11 -3.00 -10.37
N VAL A 8 -18.95 -3.03 -11.69
CA VAL A 8 -18.03 -3.99 -12.33
C VAL A 8 -16.56 -3.66 -12.03
N LEU A 9 -16.22 -2.39 -11.83
CA LEU A 9 -14.88 -2.00 -11.38
C LEU A 9 -14.65 -2.40 -9.91
N LEU A 10 -15.63 -2.19 -9.03
CA LEU A 10 -15.56 -2.61 -7.63
C LEU A 10 -15.50 -4.14 -7.50
N ASP A 11 -16.33 -4.88 -8.23
CA ASP A 11 -16.34 -6.35 -8.22
C ASP A 11 -14.97 -6.92 -8.63
N GLN A 12 -14.30 -6.34 -9.63
CA GLN A 12 -12.95 -6.75 -10.03
C GLN A 12 -11.90 -6.44 -8.96
N LEU A 13 -11.98 -5.25 -8.36
CA LEU A 13 -11.07 -4.81 -7.32
C LEU A 13 -11.20 -5.70 -6.07
N ASP A 14 -12.43 -5.92 -5.61
CA ASP A 14 -12.75 -6.75 -4.45
C ASP A 14 -12.34 -8.19 -4.69
N PHE A 15 -12.57 -8.73 -5.90
CA PHE A 15 -12.12 -10.07 -6.23
C PHE A 15 -10.58 -10.20 -6.13
N ALA A 16 -9.84 -9.24 -6.67
CA ALA A 16 -8.37 -9.23 -6.56
C ALA A 16 -7.92 -9.08 -5.10
N TRP A 17 -8.61 -8.26 -4.31
CA TRP A 17 -8.28 -8.05 -2.91
C TRP A 17 -8.57 -9.30 -2.06
N ASP A 18 -9.80 -9.78 -2.06
CA ASP A 18 -10.31 -10.83 -1.16
C ASP A 18 -9.86 -12.23 -1.54
N HIS A 19 -9.73 -12.52 -2.85
CA HIS A 19 -9.42 -13.87 -3.33
C HIS A 19 -7.98 -14.03 -3.78
N GLN A 20 -7.23 -12.94 -3.96
CA GLN A 20 -5.84 -13.03 -4.40
C GLN A 20 -4.85 -12.43 -3.43
N PHE A 21 -5.02 -11.16 -3.06
CA PHE A 21 -4.05 -10.46 -2.24
C PHE A 21 -4.08 -10.95 -0.79
N MET A 22 -5.22 -10.81 -0.10
CA MET A 22 -5.32 -11.14 1.33
C MET A 22 -5.00 -12.61 1.64
N PRO A 23 -5.46 -13.62 0.86
CA PRO A 23 -5.10 -15.02 1.12
C PRO A 23 -3.60 -15.31 0.98
N ARG A 24 -2.89 -14.60 0.09
CA ARG A 24 -1.44 -14.78 -0.07
C ARG A 24 -0.64 -14.15 1.06
N MET A 25 -1.20 -13.16 1.75
CA MET A 25 -0.58 -12.52 2.91
C MET A 25 -0.90 -13.25 4.22
N ALA A 26 -1.82 -14.21 4.21
CA ALA A 26 -2.18 -14.98 5.39
C ALA A 26 -0.96 -15.72 5.95
N GLY A 27 -0.64 -15.47 7.22
CA GLY A 27 0.50 -16.09 7.90
C GLY A 27 1.85 -15.43 7.63
N LEU A 28 1.90 -14.29 6.92
CA LEU A 28 3.14 -13.54 6.71
C LEU A 28 3.77 -13.16 8.05
N THR A 29 4.99 -13.63 8.29
CA THR A 29 5.74 -13.35 9.52
C THR A 29 6.54 -12.05 9.42
N ASP A 30 6.98 -11.51 10.56
CA ASP A 30 7.85 -10.32 10.59
C ASP A 30 9.22 -10.59 9.92
N ASP A 31 9.74 -11.80 10.07
CA ASP A 31 11.00 -12.23 9.44
C ASP A 31 10.86 -12.26 7.91
N GLU A 32 9.78 -12.84 7.37
CA GLU A 32 9.51 -12.84 5.92
C GLU A 32 9.20 -11.44 5.40
N TYR A 33 8.50 -10.63 6.18
CA TYR A 33 8.17 -9.25 5.84
C TYR A 33 9.43 -8.40 5.65
N LEU A 34 10.41 -8.53 6.55
CA LEU A 34 11.69 -7.80 6.51
C LEU A 34 12.79 -8.53 5.71
N TRP A 35 12.52 -9.70 5.12
CA TRP A 35 13.52 -10.48 4.40
C TRP A 35 14.05 -9.75 3.16
N GLU A 36 15.38 -9.69 3.05
CA GLU A 36 16.10 -9.11 1.92
C GLU A 36 16.68 -10.22 1.02
N PRO A 37 16.05 -10.53 -0.14
CA PRO A 37 16.46 -11.66 -0.96
C PRO A 37 17.69 -11.39 -1.82
N VAL A 38 18.03 -10.11 -2.05
CA VAL A 38 19.18 -9.68 -2.85
C VAL A 38 19.84 -8.46 -2.21
N ALA A 39 21.15 -8.35 -2.35
CA ALA A 39 21.89 -7.19 -1.87
C ALA A 39 21.44 -5.91 -2.58
N GLY A 40 21.34 -4.81 -1.83
CA GLY A 40 20.92 -3.51 -2.37
C GLY A 40 19.44 -3.41 -2.73
N CYS A 41 18.60 -4.35 -2.29
CA CYS A 41 17.15 -4.20 -2.41
C CYS A 41 16.63 -3.04 -1.56
N TRP A 42 15.52 -2.46 -2.00
CA TRP A 42 14.78 -1.47 -1.25
C TRP A 42 13.84 -2.13 -0.26
N SER A 43 13.91 -1.68 0.99
CA SER A 43 13.13 -2.21 2.10
C SER A 43 12.54 -1.09 2.96
N VAL A 44 11.89 -1.47 4.07
CA VAL A 44 11.53 -0.56 5.16
C VAL A 44 12.64 -0.63 6.20
N ARG A 45 13.19 0.53 6.58
CA ARG A 45 14.35 0.65 7.47
C ARG A 45 14.07 1.60 8.63
N PRO A 46 14.65 1.35 9.81
CA PRO A 46 14.59 2.31 10.89
C PRO A 46 15.30 3.61 10.47
N THR A 47 14.76 4.74 10.89
CA THR A 47 15.36 6.07 10.75
C THR A 47 15.85 6.57 12.10
N ASP A 48 16.62 7.65 12.07
CA ASP A 48 16.92 8.41 13.29
C ASP A 48 15.59 8.81 13.98
N GLY A 49 15.50 8.61 15.29
CA GLY A 49 14.31 8.93 16.08
C GLY A 49 13.32 7.78 16.31
N GLY A 50 13.66 6.54 15.94
CA GLY A 50 12.85 5.34 16.26
C GLY A 50 11.64 5.11 15.35
N ARG A 51 11.58 5.87 14.25
CA ARG A 51 10.63 5.72 13.15
C ARG A 51 11.14 4.74 12.10
N TYR A 52 10.29 4.38 11.15
CA TYR A 52 10.64 3.56 10.01
C TYR A 52 10.22 4.25 8.70
N ALA A 53 11.04 4.08 7.66
CA ALA A 53 10.77 4.61 6.32
C ALA A 53 11.11 3.58 5.26
N MET A 54 10.31 3.52 4.19
CA MET A 54 10.68 2.79 2.99
C MET A 54 11.81 3.53 2.24
N ASP A 55 12.76 2.79 1.68
CA ASP A 55 13.78 3.34 0.80
C ASP A 55 13.14 4.02 -0.43
N ALA A 56 13.60 5.21 -0.83
CA ALA A 56 13.13 5.92 -2.04
C ALA A 56 11.57 5.98 -2.18
N PRO A 57 10.87 6.70 -1.28
CA PRO A 57 9.41 6.82 -1.33
C PRO A 57 8.92 7.51 -2.61
N ILE A 58 7.60 7.46 -2.83
CA ILE A 58 6.92 8.02 -4.03
C ILE A 58 7.43 9.43 -4.33
N GLY A 59 7.79 9.68 -5.60
CA GLY A 59 8.34 10.96 -6.07
C GLY A 59 9.87 11.03 -6.09
N ARG A 60 10.59 10.03 -5.56
CA ARG A 60 12.07 9.96 -5.60
C ARG A 60 12.63 8.77 -6.40
N ILE A 61 11.78 7.99 -7.05
CA ILE A 61 12.18 6.82 -7.85
C ILE A 61 12.61 7.26 -9.25
N GLU A 62 13.89 7.07 -9.60
CA GLU A 62 14.32 7.11 -11.01
C GLU A 62 13.92 5.79 -11.69
N ARG A 63 13.04 5.89 -12.71
CA ARG A 63 12.35 4.72 -13.31
C ARG A 63 13.26 3.71 -14.00
N SER A 64 14.50 4.09 -14.35
CA SER A 64 15.45 3.28 -15.11
C SER A 64 16.34 2.39 -14.24
N ALA A 65 16.38 2.57 -12.92
CA ALA A 65 17.38 1.94 -12.05
C ALA A 65 16.84 1.42 -10.69
N ALA A 66 15.51 1.34 -10.51
CA ALA A 66 14.96 0.88 -9.23
C ALA A 66 15.40 -0.57 -8.93
N PRO A 67 16.10 -0.82 -7.81
CA PRO A 67 16.51 -2.15 -7.41
C PRO A 67 15.30 -3.01 -7.03
N PHE A 68 15.56 -4.29 -6.76
CA PHE A 68 14.54 -5.19 -6.24
C PHE A 68 13.89 -4.60 -4.97
N THR A 69 12.57 -4.72 -4.83
CA THR A 69 11.84 -4.26 -3.63
C THR A 69 11.44 -5.43 -2.75
N THR A 70 11.50 -5.29 -1.43
CA THR A 70 11.08 -6.34 -0.48
C THR A 70 9.55 -6.40 -0.33
N ILE A 71 9.06 -7.38 0.44
CA ILE A 71 7.65 -7.44 0.83
C ILE A 71 7.29 -6.20 1.65
N ALA A 72 8.11 -5.85 2.64
CA ALA A 72 7.91 -4.64 3.44
C ALA A 72 7.79 -3.37 2.61
N TRP A 73 8.70 -3.17 1.65
CA TRP A 73 8.64 -2.03 0.77
C TRP A 73 7.34 -1.99 -0.03
N ARG A 74 6.93 -3.11 -0.62
CA ARG A 74 5.72 -3.17 -1.45
C ARG A 74 4.45 -2.91 -0.65
N LEU A 75 4.34 -3.43 0.57
CA LEU A 75 3.18 -3.18 1.43
C LEU A 75 3.13 -1.72 1.88
N ALA A 76 4.25 -1.15 2.34
CA ALA A 76 4.31 0.27 2.69
C ALA A 76 3.96 1.16 1.47
N HIS A 77 4.49 0.82 0.29
CA HIS A 77 4.18 1.52 -0.96
C HIS A 77 2.70 1.43 -1.35
N MET A 78 2.07 0.27 -1.20
CA MET A 78 0.63 0.11 -1.47
C MET A 78 -0.21 0.99 -0.54
N ALA A 79 0.12 1.05 0.74
CA ALA A 79 -0.55 1.92 1.70
C ALA A 79 -0.37 3.41 1.33
N ASP A 80 0.83 3.83 0.95
CA ASP A 80 1.08 5.18 0.44
C ASP A 80 0.21 5.52 -0.77
N VAL A 81 0.10 4.60 -1.74
CA VAL A 81 -0.73 4.80 -2.94
C VAL A 81 -2.20 4.92 -2.58
N PHE A 82 -2.76 3.96 -1.84
CA PHE A 82 -4.17 3.99 -1.46
C PHE A 82 -4.50 5.19 -0.57
N GLY A 83 -3.65 5.48 0.42
CA GLY A 83 -3.80 6.60 1.35
C GLY A 83 -3.77 7.93 0.63
N SER A 84 -2.79 8.14 -0.25
CA SER A 84 -2.69 9.35 -1.07
C SER A 84 -3.90 9.50 -2.00
N ARG A 85 -4.35 8.42 -2.65
CA ARG A 85 -5.49 8.47 -3.57
C ARG A 85 -6.79 8.78 -2.83
N ALA A 86 -7.06 8.08 -1.73
CA ALA A 86 -8.21 8.33 -0.88
C ALA A 86 -8.24 9.78 -0.40
N SER A 87 -7.11 10.24 0.15
CA SER A 87 -6.95 11.60 0.65
C SER A 87 -7.23 12.64 -0.43
N ASN A 88 -6.58 12.53 -1.58
CA ASN A 88 -6.59 13.57 -2.61
C ASN A 88 -7.89 13.62 -3.43
N HIS A 89 -8.63 12.51 -3.53
CA HIS A 89 -9.80 12.43 -4.40
C HIS A 89 -11.12 12.42 -3.62
N PHE A 90 -11.10 11.95 -2.36
CA PHE A 90 -12.32 11.70 -1.58
C PHE A 90 -12.29 12.33 -0.18
N HIS A 91 -11.17 12.93 0.23
CA HIS A 91 -11.03 13.64 1.50
C HIS A 91 -10.37 15.02 1.31
N ASP A 92 -9.69 15.53 2.34
CA ASP A 92 -9.17 16.90 2.42
C ASP A 92 -7.77 17.09 1.81
N GLY A 93 -7.16 16.03 1.26
CA GLY A 93 -5.81 16.10 0.69
C GLY A 93 -4.69 16.23 1.73
N ALA A 94 -4.96 16.04 3.03
CA ALA A 94 -3.96 16.24 4.08
C ALA A 94 -2.93 15.10 4.24
N PHE A 95 -3.12 13.96 3.56
CA PHE A 95 -2.17 12.84 3.63
C PHE A 95 -0.79 13.21 3.10
N SER A 96 0.24 12.90 3.88
CA SER A 96 1.64 13.05 3.53
C SER A 96 2.37 11.72 3.75
N ALA A 97 2.85 11.11 2.67
CA ALA A 97 3.67 9.90 2.74
C ALA A 97 4.98 10.16 3.51
N ALA A 98 5.55 11.36 3.38
CA ALA A 98 6.79 11.74 4.08
C ALA A 98 6.61 11.77 5.61
N ASP A 99 5.41 12.12 6.08
CA ASP A 99 5.10 12.23 7.51
C ASP A 99 4.48 10.94 8.09
N THR A 100 4.19 9.95 7.23
CA THR A 100 3.62 8.67 7.66
C THR A 100 4.73 7.68 7.97
N ASP A 101 4.65 7.05 9.14
CA ASP A 101 5.62 6.02 9.54
C ASP A 101 5.38 4.72 8.76
N SER A 102 6.44 4.15 8.22
CA SER A 102 6.35 2.83 7.59
C SER A 102 6.17 1.76 8.67
N PRO A 103 5.39 0.71 8.40
CA PRO A 103 5.13 -0.33 9.38
C PRO A 103 6.37 -1.18 9.61
N ALA A 104 6.77 -1.35 10.87
CA ALA A 104 7.92 -2.16 11.26
C ALA A 104 7.64 -3.68 11.28
N THR A 105 6.36 -4.08 11.25
CA THR A 105 5.91 -5.47 11.37
C THR A 105 4.92 -5.83 10.26
N ALA A 106 4.82 -7.11 9.93
CA ALA A 106 3.90 -7.63 8.92
C ALA A 106 2.45 -7.30 9.27
N GLY A 107 2.07 -7.51 10.54
CA GLY A 107 0.72 -7.22 11.03
C GLY A 107 0.35 -5.74 10.93
N ALA A 108 1.27 -4.84 11.30
CA ALA A 108 1.05 -3.41 11.17
C ALA A 108 0.94 -2.99 9.69
N ALA A 109 1.72 -3.62 8.81
CA ALA A 109 1.69 -3.34 7.38
C ALA A 109 0.35 -3.73 6.75
N LEU A 110 -0.11 -4.95 7.01
CA LEU A 110 -1.40 -5.42 6.48
C LEU A 110 -2.57 -4.59 7.00
N ALA A 111 -2.57 -4.24 8.29
CA ALA A 111 -3.58 -3.36 8.86
C ALA A 111 -3.58 -1.96 8.20
N MET A 112 -2.40 -1.42 7.89
CA MET A 112 -2.26 -0.13 7.24
C MET A 112 -2.77 -0.16 5.79
N VAL A 113 -2.34 -1.16 5.00
CA VAL A 113 -2.78 -1.33 3.62
C VAL A 113 -4.29 -1.56 3.56
N GLU A 114 -4.85 -2.39 4.45
CA GLU A 114 -6.29 -2.64 4.50
C GLU A 114 -7.09 -1.38 4.86
N ARG A 115 -6.64 -0.61 5.86
CA ARG A 115 -7.27 0.67 6.21
C ARG A 115 -7.33 1.60 5.00
N ASP A 116 -6.21 1.76 4.31
CA ASP A 116 -6.10 2.72 3.22
C ASP A 116 -6.82 2.23 1.95
N TYR A 117 -6.78 0.92 1.67
CA TYR A 117 -7.59 0.26 0.65
C TYR A 117 -9.09 0.56 0.87
N ARG A 118 -9.60 0.32 2.08
CA ARG A 118 -11.02 0.53 2.40
C ARG A 118 -11.45 1.99 2.23
N ARG A 119 -10.58 2.94 2.60
CA ARG A 119 -10.83 4.38 2.40
C ARG A 119 -10.95 4.71 0.91
N TRP A 120 -10.01 4.23 0.10
CA TRP A 120 -10.04 4.47 -1.34
C TRP A 120 -11.25 3.80 -2.01
N ARG A 121 -11.49 2.51 -1.71
CA ARG A 121 -12.65 1.75 -2.21
C ARG A 121 -13.96 2.44 -1.87
N GLY A 122 -14.15 2.86 -0.61
CA GLY A 122 -15.37 3.55 -0.17
C GLY A 122 -15.59 4.88 -0.90
N GLY A 123 -14.51 5.59 -1.23
CA GLY A 123 -14.59 6.80 -2.06
C GLY A 123 -15.02 6.50 -3.51
N VAL A 124 -14.51 5.42 -4.11
CA VAL A 124 -14.92 4.98 -5.46
C VAL A 124 -16.39 4.55 -5.47
N GLU A 125 -16.84 3.81 -4.45
CA GLU A 125 -18.23 3.41 -4.29
C GLU A 125 -19.18 4.61 -4.18
N ALA A 126 -18.75 5.67 -3.48
CA ALA A 126 -19.54 6.91 -3.33
C ALA A 126 -19.73 7.70 -4.63
N LEU A 127 -19.03 7.36 -5.73
CA LEU A 127 -19.23 8.01 -7.03
C LEU A 127 -20.60 7.70 -7.67
N GLY A 128 -21.27 6.62 -7.26
CA GLY A 128 -22.55 6.20 -7.84
C GLY A 128 -22.41 5.63 -9.27
N GLU A 129 -23.50 5.65 -10.04
CA GLU A 129 -23.54 5.18 -11.44
C GLU A 129 -23.25 6.29 -12.46
#